data_AF-A0A5C8FBA7-F1
#
_entry.id   AF-A0A5C8FBA7-F1
#
_cell.length_a   1.000
_cell.length_b   1.000
_cell.length_c   1.000
_cell.angle_alpha   90.00
_cell.angle_beta   90.00
_cell.angle_gamma   90.00
#
_symmetry.space_group_name_H-M   'P 1'
#
loop_
_entity.id
_entity.type
_entity.pdbx_description
1 polymer ?
#
loop_
_entity_poly.entity_id
_entity_poly.type
_entity_poly.pdbx_seq_one_letter_code
_entity_poly.pdbx_strand_id
1 'polypeptide(L)' 'MKEYTSNQRKKIVIKINKVKNKEILAFKYHISIRTYYYWKRQLETCSIIKPKSTKFKANKNILL' A
#
# COMPACT_ATOMS: atom_id res chain seq x y z
N MET A 1 -18.58 -7.67 3.59
CA MET A 1 -17.35 -6.84 3.51
C MET A 1 -17.77 -5.48 3.01
N LYS A 2 -17.41 -4.37 3.67
CA LYS A 2 -17.90 -3.04 3.26
C LYS A 2 -17.30 -2.64 1.92
N GLU A 3 -18.14 -2.26 0.96
CA GLU A 3 -17.66 -1.80 -0.34
C GLU A 3 -17.21 -0.35 -0.26
N TYR A 4 -15.96 -0.12 -0.68
CA TYR A 4 -15.35 1.20 -0.74
C TYR A 4 -15.18 1.63 -2.20
N THR A 5 -15.53 2.87 -2.50
CA THR A 5 -15.25 3.48 -3.82
C THR A 5 -13.75 3.72 -4.00
N SER A 6 -13.28 3.87 -5.25
CA SER A 6 -11.86 4.13 -5.55
C SER A 6 -11.29 5.33 -4.78
N ASN A 7 -12.07 6.40 -4.62
CA ASN A 7 -11.68 7.58 -3.85
C ASN A 7 -11.56 7.29 -2.34
N GLN A 8 -12.47 6.48 -1.78
CA GLN A 8 -12.39 6.05 -0.39
C GLN A 8 -11.17 5.14 -0.17
N ARG A 9 -10.93 4.17 -1.06
CA ARG A 9 -9.76 3.28 -1.02
C ARG A 9 -8.46 4.09 -0.99
N LYS A 10 -8.34 5.09 -1.86
CA LYS A 10 -7.18 6.01 -1.89
C LYS A 10 -6.98 6.71 -0.54
N LYS A 11 -8.03 7.30 0.04
CA LYS A 11 -7.96 7.98 1.34
C LYS A 11 -7.56 7.02 2.46
N ILE A 12 -8.07 5.79 2.45
CA ILE A 12 -7.75 4.75 3.45
C ILE A 12 -6.28 4.34 3.34
N VAL A 13 -5.79 4.01 2.14
CA VAL A 13 -4.38 3.63 1.93
C VAL A 13 -3.42 4.72 2.39
N ILE A 14 -3.71 5.99 2.07
CA ILE A 14 -2.87 7.12 2.51
C ILE A 14 -2.81 7.21 4.04
N LYS A 15 -3.94 7.02 4.73
CA LYS A 15 -3.99 7.03 6.20
C LYS A 15 -3.21 5.84 6.80
N ILE A 16 -3.43 4.63 6.28
CA ILE A 16 -2.72 3.42 6.76
C ILE A 16 -1.21 3.51 6.49
N ASN A 17 -0.81 4.08 5.36
CA ASN A 17 0.60 4.20 5.02
C ASN A 17 1.39 5.13 5.97
N LYS A 18 0.71 6.09 6.61
CA LYS A 18 1.33 7.03 7.57
C LYS A 18 1.55 6.44 8.96
N VAL A 19 0.85 5.36 9.33
CA VAL A 19 0.95 4.77 10.66
C VAL A 19 2.01 3.66 10.74
N LYS A 20 2.63 3.51 11.91
CA LYS A 20 3.55 2.39 12.20
C LYS A 20 2.79 1.06 12.16
N ASN A 21 1.74 0.93 12.97
CA ASN A 21 0.94 -0.29 13.04
C ASN A 21 -0.21 -0.26 12.03
N LYS A 22 0.02 -0.90 10.88
CA LYS A 22 -0.90 -0.92 9.75
C LYS A 22 -2.08 -1.86 9.95
N GLU A 23 -1.87 -2.95 10.69
CA GLU A 23 -2.88 -3.98 10.95
C GLU A 23 -4.02 -3.43 11.80
N ILE A 24 -3.70 -2.71 12.89
CA ILE A 24 -4.71 -2.06 13.74
C ILE A 24 -5.56 -1.09 12.92
N LEU A 25 -4.93 -0.27 12.06
CA LEU A 25 -5.69 0.72 11.29
C LEU A 25 -6.49 0.06 10.15
N ALA A 26 -5.97 -1.00 9.53
CA ALA A 26 -6.73 -1.80 8.56
C ALA A 26 -7.97 -2.44 9.19
N PHE A 27 -7.83 -3.00 10.40
CA PHE A 27 -8.93 -3.54 11.17
C PHE A 27 -10.01 -2.50 11.48
N LYS A 28 -9.61 -1.27 11.84
CA LYS A 28 -10.55 -0.14 12.06
C LYS A 28 -11.37 0.22 10.81
N TYR A 29 -10.85 -0.06 9.62
CA TYR A 29 -11.58 0.10 8.35
C TYR A 29 -12.28 -1.19 7.88
N HIS A 30 -12.36 -2.23 8.73
CA HIS A 30 -12.95 -3.52 8.40
C HIS A 30 -12.37 -4.14 7.11
N ILE A 31 -11.07 -3.95 6.87
CA ILE A 31 -10.34 -4.56 5.77
C ILE A 31 -9.18 -5.41 6.29
N SER A 32 -8.86 -6.48 5.57
CA SER A 32 -7.68 -7.29 5.87
C SER A 32 -6.39 -6.53 5.53
N ILE A 33 -5.29 -6.89 6.20
CA ILE A 33 -3.97 -6.34 5.86
C ILE A 33 -3.58 -6.67 4.40
N ARG A 34 -4.02 -7.83 3.88
CA ARG A 34 -3.83 -8.26 2.48
C ARG A 34 -4.55 -7.34 1.51
N THR A 35 -5.80 -6.95 1.83
CA THR A 35 -6.57 -5.97 1.05
C THR A 35 -5.89 -4.61 1.03
N TYR A 36 -5.33 -4.16 2.15
CA TYR A 36 -4.54 -2.93 2.19
C TYR A 36 -3.34 -2.98 1.24
N TYR A 37 -2.53 -4.05 1.28
CA TYR A 37 -1.37 -4.17 0.41
C TYR A 37 -1.75 -4.31 -1.07
N TYR A 38 -2.87 -4.97 -1.36
CA TYR A 38 -3.43 -5.03 -2.71
C TYR A 38 -3.80 -3.64 -3.24
N TRP A 39 -4.55 -2.85 -2.47
CA TRP A 39 -4.91 -1.47 -2.85
C TRP A 39 -3.69 -0.56 -2.95
N LYS A 40 -2.72 -0.71 -2.04
CA LYS A 40 -1.45 0.02 -2.08
C LYS A 40 -0.73 -0.24 -3.40
N ARG A 41 -0.60 -1.51 -3.80
CA ARG A 41 0.05 -1.90 -5.05
C ARG A 41 -0.66 -1.30 -6.26
N GLN A 42 -1.99 -1.33 -6.32
CA GLN A 42 -2.73 -0.71 -7.42
C GLN A 42 -2.48 0.79 -7.53
N LEU A 43 -2.45 1.51 -6.39
CA LEU A 43 -2.18 2.95 -6.38
C LEU A 43 -0.73 3.29 -6.76
N GLU A 44 0.23 2.41 -6.44
CA GLU A 44 1.63 2.53 -6.88
C GLU A 44 1.77 2.27 -8.38
N THR A 45 1.08 1.25 -8.92
CA THR A 45 1.08 0.95 -10.36
C THR A 45 0.45 2.08 -11.18
N CYS A 46 -0.63 2.69 -10.69
CA CYS A 46 -1.24 3.86 -11.33
C CYS A 46 -0.45 5.16 -11.13
N SER A 47 0.75 5.12 -10.53
CA SER A 47 1.58 6.29 -10.20
C SER A 47 0.88 7.35 -9.32
N ILE A 48 -0.21 6.96 -8.63
CA ILE A 48 -1.00 7.84 -7.76
C ILE A 48 -0.27 8.07 -6.43
N ILE A 49 0.51 7.10 -6.00
CA ILE A 49 1.38 7.18 -4.82
C ILE A 49 2.77 6.74 -5.25
N LYS A 50 3.80 7.53 -4.92
CA LYS A 50 5.18 7.10 -5.14
C LYS A 50 5.43 5.83 -4.32
N PRO A 51 5.91 4.73 -4.93
CA PRO A 51 6.35 3.59 -4.14
C PRO A 51 7.37 4.10 -3.13
N LYS A 52 7.19 3.75 -1.85
CA LYS A 52 8.22 4.03 -0.85
C LYS A 52 9.44 3.31 -1.38
N SER A 53 10.47 4.06 -1.82
CA SER A 53 11.57 3.49 -2.57
C SER A 53 12.06 2.27 -1.80
N THR A 54 11.72 1.08 -2.27
CA THR A 54 12.55 -0.07 -2.06
C THR A 54 13.80 0.39 -2.76
N LYS A 55 14.79 0.86 -1.98
CA LYS A 55 16.15 0.91 -2.50
C LYS A 55 16.35 -0.53 -2.96
N PHE A 56 16.19 -0.78 -4.26
CA PHE A 56 16.74 -1.97 -4.84
C PHE A 56 18.20 -1.83 -4.48
N LYS A 57 18.64 -2.58 -3.47
CA LYS A 57 20.03 -2.92 -3.32
C LYS A 57 20.26 -3.83 -4.52
N ALA A 58 20.36 -3.23 -5.71
CA ALA A 58 20.90 -3.92 -6.86
C ALA A 58 22.27 -4.34 -6.37
N ASN A 59 22.38 -5.61 -5.99
CA ASN A 59 23.69 -6.21 -5.83
C ASN A 59 24.33 -5.99 -7.21
N LYS A 60 25.35 -5.13 -7.26
CA LYS A 60 26.09 -4.77 -8.48
C LYS A 60 26.85 -5.96 -9.10
N ASN A 61 26.43 -7.20 -8.84
CA ASN A 61 27.09 -8.43 -9.24
C ASN A 61 26.11 -9.37 -9.96
N ILE A 62 25.34 -8.86 -10.91
CA ILE A 62 24.90 -9.70 -12.04
C ILE A 62 25.39 -8.98 -13.29
N LEU A 63 26.68 -9.16 -13.53
CA LEU A 63 27.28 -9.11 -14.84
C LEU A 63 27.21 -10.56 -15.30
N LEU A 64 26.32 -10.84 -16.26
CA LEU A 64 26.37 -11.93 -17.24
C LEU A 64 25.15 -11.79 -18.16
#